data_AF-A0A166VVY7-F1
#
_entry.id   AF-A0A166VVY7-F1
#
_cell.length_a   1.000
_cell.length_b   1.000
_cell.length_c   1.000
_cell.angle_alpha   90.00
_cell.angle_beta   90.00
_cell.angle_gamma   90.00
#
_symmetry.space_group_name_H-M   'P 1'
#
loop_
_entity.id
_entity.type
_entity.pdbx_description
1 polymer ?
#
loop_
_entity_poly.entity_id
_entity_poly.type
_entity_poly.pdbx_seq_one_letter_code
_entity_poly.pdbx_strand_id
1 'polypeptide(L)'
;MAEPQPRNVHEGATTGDAEDEFQPSAAKSAEDRKAASALARLDVATKDETAGREVDHEAVNKAMKSLGGAKPAPVPAAAPARNVKVDAADVSLLVAELELSKPKATELLRAHDGDAVKAMRAWVKA
;
A
#
# COMPACT_ATOMS: atom_id res chain seq x y z
N MET A 1 8.53 15.74 57.80
CA MET A 1 7.54 16.67 57.21
C MET A 1 8.11 17.07 55.87
N ALA A 2 7.59 16.54 54.75
CA ALA A 2 8.06 16.88 53.42
C ALA A 2 7.47 18.24 53.00
N GLU A 3 8.31 19.14 52.52
CA GLU A 3 7.87 20.45 52.00
C GLU A 3 7.03 20.27 50.73
N PRO A 4 5.93 21.04 50.55
CA PRO A 4 5.12 20.96 49.35
C PRO A 4 5.87 21.51 48.14
N GLN A 5 5.87 20.76 47.04
CA GLN A 5 6.56 21.11 45.81
C GLN A 5 5.96 22.38 45.15
N PRO A 6 6.78 23.19 44.44
CA PRO A 6 6.30 24.37 43.73
C PRO A 6 5.34 23.97 42.60
N ARG A 7 4.27 24.77 42.42
CA ARG A 7 3.14 24.58 41.47
C ARG A 7 3.51 24.37 39.99
N ASN A 8 4.78 24.44 39.64
CA ASN A 8 5.29 24.42 38.28
C ASN A 8 5.85 23.04 37.92
N VAL A 9 5.94 22.13 38.88
CA VAL A 9 6.52 20.80 38.71
C VAL A 9 5.51 19.76 39.20
N HIS A 10 4.92 19.02 38.26
CA HIS A 10 4.11 17.84 38.55
C HIS A 10 5.00 16.60 38.32
N GLU A 11 5.17 15.80 39.36
CA GLU A 11 5.88 14.52 39.31
C GLU A 11 5.10 13.55 38.41
N GLY A 12 5.65 13.28 37.22
CA GLY A 12 4.99 12.54 36.13
C GLY A 12 5.27 13.09 34.72
N ALA A 13 5.93 14.24 34.58
CA ALA A 13 6.17 14.88 33.29
C ALA A 13 7.37 14.34 32.46
N THR A 14 8.10 13.31 32.93
CA THR A 14 9.32 12.83 32.24
C THR A 14 9.50 11.31 32.28
N THR A 15 8.49 10.54 31.89
CA THR A 15 8.69 9.10 31.60
C THR A 15 7.90 8.70 30.35
N GLY A 16 8.51 9.03 29.19
CA GLY A 16 8.33 8.47 27.83
C GLY A 16 6.93 8.60 27.21
N ASP A 17 6.65 9.34 26.14
CA ASP A 17 7.46 9.92 25.05
C ASP A 17 8.55 8.99 24.49
N ALA A 18 8.16 7.75 24.15
CA ALA A 18 8.88 6.89 23.18
C ALA A 18 8.08 5.61 22.80
N GLU A 19 6.74 5.67 22.68
CA GLU A 19 5.94 4.56 22.11
C GLU A 19 4.96 5.19 21.09
N ASP A 20 5.40 5.47 19.86
CA ASP A 20 5.30 4.55 18.71
C ASP A 20 3.85 4.07 18.51
N GLU A 21 3.02 4.88 17.85
CA GLU A 21 2.77 4.78 16.40
C GLU A 21 1.58 3.86 16.04
N PHE A 22 0.34 4.23 16.42
CA PHE A 22 -0.86 3.84 15.64
C PHE A 22 -2.16 4.57 16.04
N GLN A 23 -2.23 5.90 15.89
CA GLN A 23 -3.55 6.55 15.72
C GLN A 23 -3.42 7.62 14.64
N PRO A 24 -4.16 7.55 13.52
CA PRO A 24 -4.20 8.66 12.59
C PRO A 24 -4.79 9.83 13.36
N SER A 25 -3.94 10.80 13.70
CA SER A 25 -4.31 11.99 14.45
C SER A 25 -5.22 12.84 13.56
N ALA A 26 -6.50 12.49 13.55
CA ALA A 26 -7.55 13.33 13.02
C ALA A 26 -7.51 14.64 13.83
N ALA A 27 -6.98 15.68 13.20
CA ALA A 27 -7.10 17.10 13.51
C ALA A 27 -7.82 17.41 14.85
N LYS A 28 -7.05 17.60 15.93
CA LYS A 28 -7.57 17.81 17.31
C LYS A 28 -8.39 19.10 17.49
N SER A 29 -8.54 19.95 16.46
CA SER A 29 -9.32 21.19 16.50
C SER A 29 -10.15 21.41 15.23
N ALA A 30 -11.35 21.99 15.37
CA ALA A 30 -12.21 22.36 14.23
C ALA A 30 -11.53 23.34 13.26
N GLU A 31 -10.67 24.22 13.79
CA GLU A 31 -9.88 25.16 12.99
C GLU A 31 -8.83 24.45 12.13
N ASP A 32 -8.26 23.34 12.61
CA ASP A 32 -7.30 22.53 11.87
C ASP A 32 -7.97 21.78 10.71
N ARG A 33 -9.19 21.27 10.92
CA ARG A 33 -10.00 20.70 9.81
C ARG A 33 -10.36 21.74 8.76
N LYS A 34 -10.66 22.98 9.16
CA LYS A 34 -10.96 24.09 8.25
C LYS A 34 -9.70 24.53 7.49
N ALA A 35 -8.55 24.62 8.16
CA ALA A 35 -7.27 24.91 7.53
C ALA A 35 -6.86 23.81 6.55
N ALA A 36 -6.96 22.54 6.93
CA ALA A 36 -6.71 21.40 6.05
C ALA A 36 -7.64 21.40 4.83
N SER A 37 -8.92 21.73 5.02
CA SER A 37 -9.89 21.86 3.93
C SER A 37 -9.58 23.05 3.00
N ALA A 38 -9.09 24.16 3.55
CA ALA A 38 -8.67 25.33 2.76
C ALA A 38 -7.40 25.04 1.94
N LEU A 39 -6.42 24.35 2.54
CA LEU A 39 -5.21 23.91 1.84
C LEU A 39 -5.52 22.88 0.75
N ALA A 40 -6.38 21.90 1.03
CA ALA A 40 -6.82 20.92 0.03
C ALA A 40 -7.58 21.58 -1.14
N ARG A 41 -8.39 22.62 -0.86
CA ARG A 41 -9.06 23.41 -1.90
C ARG A 41 -8.08 24.25 -2.72
N LEU A 42 -7.01 24.77 -2.12
CA LEU A 42 -5.97 25.51 -2.84
C LEU A 42 -5.16 24.61 -3.78
N ASP A 43 -4.88 23.37 -3.37
CA ASP A 43 -4.21 22.37 -4.21
C ASP A 43 -5.07 21.98 -5.43
N VAL A 44 -6.38 21.85 -5.23
CA VAL A 44 -7.35 21.62 -6.31
C VAL A 44 -7.53 22.87 -7.20
N ALA A 45 -7.57 24.08 -6.62
CA ALA A 45 -7.67 25.33 -7.39
C ALA A 45 -6.40 25.61 -8.20
N THR A 46 -5.22 25.25 -7.67
CA THR A 46 -3.94 25.33 -8.40
C THR A 46 -3.91 24.39 -9.60
N LYS A 47 -4.67 23.28 -9.57
CA LYS A 47 -4.87 22.41 -10.73
C LYS A 47 -5.65 23.10 -11.85
N ASP A 48 -6.54 24.04 -11.52
CA ASP A 48 -7.31 24.83 -12.50
C ASP A 48 -6.53 26.05 -13.00
N GLU A 49 -5.69 26.68 -12.17
CA GLU A 49 -4.75 27.74 -12.60
C GLU A 49 -3.61 27.25 -13.51
N THR A 50 -3.55 25.94 -13.80
CA THR A 50 -2.73 25.43 -14.90
C THR A 50 -3.27 25.80 -16.29
N ALA A 51 -4.47 26.40 -16.38
CA ALA A 51 -5.04 26.89 -17.64
C ALA A 51 -4.18 27.95 -18.36
N GLY A 52 -3.18 28.54 -17.68
CA GLY A 52 -2.20 29.47 -18.27
C GLY A 52 -0.81 28.89 -18.50
N ARG A 53 -0.53 27.63 -18.12
CA ARG A 53 0.69 26.94 -18.52
C ARG A 53 0.37 26.17 -19.80
N GLU A 54 1.12 26.41 -20.86
CA GLU A 54 1.12 25.55 -22.05
C GLU A 54 1.59 24.15 -21.62
N VAL A 55 0.64 23.33 -21.16
CA VAL A 55 0.86 21.93 -20.86
C VAL A 55 0.89 21.22 -22.20
N ASP A 56 2.04 20.63 -22.54
CA ASP A 56 2.15 19.76 -23.70
C ASP A 56 1.35 18.48 -23.43
N HIS A 57 0.09 18.50 -23.86
CA HIS A 57 -0.84 17.38 -23.73
C HIS A 57 -0.33 16.13 -24.45
N GLU A 58 0.52 16.27 -25.47
CA GLU A 58 1.15 15.13 -26.17
C GLU A 58 2.22 14.50 -25.29
N ALA A 59 3.08 15.31 -24.65
CA ALA A 59 4.06 14.83 -23.68
C ALA A 59 3.38 14.13 -22.49
N VAL A 60 2.27 14.66 -22.00
CA VAL A 60 1.48 14.03 -20.93
C VAL A 60 0.85 12.72 -21.40
N ASN A 61 0.25 12.68 -22.59
CA ASN A 61 -0.35 11.46 -23.13
C ASN A 61 0.71 10.38 -23.38
N LYS A 62 1.88 10.77 -23.88
CA LYS A 62 3.04 9.89 -24.06
C LYS A 62 3.59 9.39 -22.72
N ALA A 63 3.70 10.26 -21.72
CA ALA A 63 4.11 9.88 -20.37
C ALA A 63 3.09 8.93 -19.72
N MET A 64 1.79 9.20 -19.83
CA MET A 64 0.73 8.32 -19.33
C MET A 64 0.71 6.96 -20.03
N LYS A 65 0.89 6.94 -21.36
CA LYS A 65 1.08 5.68 -22.11
C LYS A 65 2.37 4.96 -21.72
N SER A 66 3.43 5.69 -21.38
CA SER A 66 4.67 5.13 -20.85
C SER A 66 4.50 4.60 -19.42
N LEU A 67 3.66 5.20 -18.59
CA LEU A 67 3.30 4.72 -17.25
C LEU A 67 2.44 3.45 -17.33
N GLY A 68 1.50 3.36 -18.28
CA GLY A 68 0.70 2.15 -18.54
C GLY A 68 1.43 1.08 -19.36
N GLY A 69 2.51 1.46 -20.04
CA GLY A 69 3.34 0.61 -20.91
C GLY A 69 4.75 0.40 -20.38
N ALA A 70 5.02 0.76 -19.13
CA ALA A 70 6.30 0.52 -18.47
C ALA A 70 6.50 -0.99 -18.39
N LYS A 71 7.25 -1.54 -19.36
CA LYS A 71 7.97 -2.80 -19.20
C LYS A 71 8.60 -2.76 -17.81
N PRO A 72 8.29 -3.73 -16.93
CA PRO A 72 8.93 -3.76 -15.62
C PRO A 72 10.46 -3.74 -15.83
N ALA A 73 11.13 -2.91 -15.02
CA ALA A 73 12.55 -3.05 -14.75
C ALA A 73 12.88 -4.54 -14.49
N PRO A 74 14.12 -5.02 -14.70
CA PRO A 74 14.43 -6.44 -14.62
C PRO A 74 14.32 -6.95 -13.17
N VAL A 75 13.08 -7.21 -12.74
CA VAL A 75 12.77 -8.27 -11.80
C VAL A 75 13.17 -9.57 -12.49
N PRO A 76 13.85 -10.50 -11.79
CA PRO A 76 14.24 -11.77 -12.37
C PRO A 76 13.00 -12.42 -12.98
N ALA A 77 13.06 -12.65 -14.30
CA ALA A 77 12.02 -13.17 -15.17
C ALA A 77 10.74 -13.63 -14.46
N ALA A 78 9.82 -12.71 -14.21
CA ALA A 78 8.41 -13.06 -14.15
C ALA A 78 8.08 -13.57 -15.56
N ALA A 79 8.06 -14.89 -15.69
CA ALA A 79 7.77 -15.58 -16.93
C ALA A 79 6.52 -14.95 -17.58
N PRO A 80 6.48 -14.85 -18.93
CA PRO A 80 5.36 -14.23 -19.64
C PRO A 80 4.07 -14.80 -19.06
N ALA A 81 3.08 -13.94 -18.75
CA ALA A 81 1.81 -14.34 -18.16
C ALA A 81 1.24 -15.51 -18.96
N ARG A 82 1.57 -16.72 -18.53
CA ARG A 82 1.22 -17.95 -19.22
C ARG A 82 -0.27 -18.02 -18.96
N ASN A 83 -1.10 -18.07 -20.00
CA ASN A 83 -2.52 -18.39 -19.85
C ASN A 83 -2.64 -19.86 -19.42
N VAL A 84 -2.18 -20.15 -18.20
CA VAL A 84 -2.24 -21.46 -17.57
C VAL A 84 -3.71 -21.70 -17.23
N LYS A 85 -4.25 -22.76 -17.80
CA LYS A 85 -5.55 -23.28 -17.38
C LYS A 85 -5.33 -23.95 -16.02
N VAL A 86 -5.89 -23.35 -14.99
CA VAL A 86 -5.82 -23.86 -13.63
C VAL A 86 -7.11 -24.63 -13.35
N ASP A 87 -6.99 -25.84 -12.82
CA ASP A 87 -8.14 -26.66 -12.44
C ASP A 87 -8.78 -26.16 -11.13
N ALA A 88 -10.10 -26.20 -11.05
CA ALA A 88 -10.82 -25.75 -9.86
C ALA A 88 -10.64 -26.70 -8.65
N ALA A 89 -10.46 -28.00 -8.90
CA ALA A 89 -10.18 -28.98 -7.87
C ALA A 89 -8.80 -28.73 -7.23
N ASP A 90 -7.79 -28.41 -8.05
CA ASP A 90 -6.46 -28.07 -7.57
C ASP A 90 -6.47 -26.79 -6.71
N VAL A 91 -7.24 -25.77 -7.12
CA VAL A 91 -7.41 -24.56 -6.30
C VAL A 91 -8.08 -24.90 -4.97
N SER A 92 -9.11 -25.74 -4.97
CA SER A 92 -9.81 -26.15 -3.75
C SER A 92 -8.91 -26.95 -2.81
N LEU A 93 -8.09 -27.85 -3.36
CA LEU A 93 -7.11 -28.63 -2.60
C LEU A 93 -6.10 -27.71 -1.92
N LEU A 94 -5.51 -26.77 -2.65
CA LEU A 94 -4.50 -25.86 -2.11
C LEU A 94 -5.08 -24.91 -1.05
N VAL A 95 -6.33 -24.48 -1.20
CA VAL A 95 -7.02 -23.68 -0.17
C VAL A 95 -7.22 -24.48 1.11
N ALA A 96 -7.61 -25.76 1.00
CA ALA A 96 -7.89 -26.62 2.14
C ALA A 96 -6.60 -27.07 2.87
N GLU A 97 -5.58 -27.50 2.13
CA GLU A 97 -4.38 -28.13 2.72
C GLU A 97 -3.30 -27.13 3.12
N LEU A 98 -3.16 -26.01 2.40
CA LEU A 98 -2.14 -24.99 2.68
C LEU A 98 -2.71 -23.75 3.38
N GLU A 99 -4.00 -23.78 3.74
CA GLU A 99 -4.74 -22.66 4.35
C GLU A 99 -4.59 -21.33 3.59
N LEU A 100 -4.46 -21.41 2.27
CA LEU A 100 -4.30 -20.24 1.42
C LEU A 100 -5.65 -19.63 1.06
N SER A 101 -5.69 -18.31 0.93
CA SER A 101 -6.83 -17.66 0.29
C SER A 101 -6.94 -18.08 -1.19
N LYS A 102 -8.17 -18.19 -1.71
CA LYS A 102 -8.44 -18.51 -3.13
C LYS A 102 -7.56 -17.74 -4.14
N PRO A 103 -7.35 -16.41 -4.03
CA PRO A 103 -6.47 -15.70 -4.97
C PRO A 103 -5.01 -16.18 -4.86
N LYS A 104 -4.51 -16.46 -3.65
CA LYS A 104 -3.13 -16.94 -3.44
C LYS A 104 -2.91 -18.35 -3.96
N ALA A 105 -3.88 -19.25 -3.78
CA ALA A 105 -3.83 -20.58 -4.36
C ALA A 105 -3.80 -20.53 -5.90
N THR A 106 -4.60 -19.66 -6.51
CA THR A 106 -4.59 -19.50 -7.98
C THR A 106 -3.29 -18.90 -8.52
N GLU A 107 -2.68 -17.99 -7.77
CA GLU A 107 -1.38 -17.40 -8.11
C GLU A 107 -0.27 -18.45 -8.05
N LEU A 108 -0.24 -19.26 -6.98
CA LEU A 108 0.72 -20.35 -6.81
C LEU A 108 0.62 -21.37 -7.95
N LEU A 109 -0.60 -21.79 -8.32
CA LEU A 109 -0.79 -22.72 -9.44
C LEU A 109 -0.33 -22.11 -10.77
N ARG A 110 -0.62 -20.82 -11.04
CA ARG A 110 -0.15 -20.15 -12.26
C ARG A 110 1.37 -20.04 -12.33
N ALA A 111 2.03 -19.81 -11.19
CA ALA A 111 3.50 -19.76 -11.11
C ALA A 111 4.16 -21.12 -11.41
N HIS A 112 3.43 -22.22 -11.21
CA HIS A 112 3.91 -23.59 -11.37
C HIS A 112 3.24 -24.34 -12.53
N ASP A 113 2.85 -23.64 -13.60
CA ASP A 113 2.28 -24.22 -14.82
C ASP A 113 0.98 -25.01 -14.60
N GLY A 114 0.27 -24.76 -13.50
CA GLY A 114 -0.98 -25.44 -13.14
C GLY A 114 -0.75 -26.79 -12.46
N ASP A 115 0.49 -27.15 -12.13
CA ASP A 115 0.83 -28.40 -11.47
C ASP A 115 0.76 -28.23 -9.94
N ALA A 116 -0.29 -28.79 -9.33
CA ALA A 116 -0.50 -28.77 -7.88
C ALA A 116 0.62 -29.46 -7.10
N VAL A 117 1.18 -30.57 -7.60
CA VAL A 117 2.25 -31.30 -6.90
C VAL A 117 3.54 -30.49 -6.92
N LYS A 118 3.89 -29.89 -8.05
CA LYS A 118 5.04 -28.99 -8.18
C LYS A 118 4.88 -27.76 -7.30
N ALA A 119 3.68 -27.17 -7.26
CA ALA A 119 3.33 -26.04 -6.42
C ALA A 119 3.49 -26.35 -4.92
N MET A 120 2.88 -27.44 -4.44
CA MET A 120 2.99 -27.85 -3.03
C MET A 120 4.44 -28.17 -2.63
N ARG A 121 5.20 -28.85 -3.50
CA ARG A 121 6.62 -29.14 -3.25
C ARG A 121 7.48 -27.89 -3.18
N ALA A 122 7.18 -26.88 -4.00
CA ALA A 122 7.87 -25.61 -3.96
C ALA A 122 7.51 -24.82 -2.70
N TRP A 123 6.23 -24.81 -2.32
CA TRP A 123 5.73 -24.12 -1.13
C TRP A 123 6.39 -24.57 0.16
N VAL A 124 6.58 -25.88 0.36
CA VAL A 124 7.20 -26.43 1.58
C VAL A 124 8.71 -26.18 1.64
N LYS A 125 9.36 -25.90 0.50
CA LYS A 125 10.80 -25.62 0.42
C LYS A 125 11.12 -24.12 0.42
N ALA A 126 10.12 -23.27 0.20
CA ALA A 126 10.23 -21.83 0.22
C ALA A 126 10.28 -21.32 1.67
#